data_AF-A0A7S3IW28-F1
#
_entry.id   AF-A0A7S3IW28-F1
#
_cell.length_a   1.000
_cell.length_b   1.000
_cell.length_c   1.000
_cell.angle_alpha   90.00
_cell.angle_beta   90.00
_cell.angle_gamma   90.00
#
_symmetry.space_group_name_H-M   'P 1'
#
loop_
_entity.id
_entity.type
_entity.pdbx_description
1 polymer ?
#
loop_
_entity_poly.entity_id
_entity_poly.type
_entity_poly.pdbx_seq_one_letter_code
_entity_poly.pdbx_strand_id
1 'polypeptide(L)'
;MDIIAIIPFPTLFQGILNQRVCDLMHSIKVVRLYHGFDLLDYKTYKKQITLAQTRRLNNLVKDDLLADNRHIDSARMSQIMLVSILIKIFRLVIIMTCLSYFTGLIWYIFCNFFAQEDFSNFESPDIEDSYVVQYGITEDVPNSTYYLVISLTYYAFTTLSTVGLGDFHPKQNAERIFCAMIMLFGVMITSFVMDNFSKMIQELNNFNKSYDESNRFNLFIGTMKKLNEDTPLKPRIISRMERYFNFRWQFDRNLGISSEADVDLYEQLPGKIRTEIYVNYLFKDFMRIFSNLMNLHMSHHVYKRQ
;
A
#
# COMPACT_ATOMS: atom_id res chain seq x y z
N MET A 1 0.68 -15.61 17.33
CA MET A 1 0.24 -16.18 16.04
C MET A 1 -1.10 -16.85 16.30
N ASP A 2 -2.17 -16.06 16.40
CA ASP A 2 -3.54 -16.60 16.57
C ASP A 2 -4.22 -16.69 15.21
N ILE A 3 -3.73 -17.64 14.38
CA ILE A 3 -4.39 -18.05 13.12
C ILE A 3 -5.77 -18.69 13.41
N ILE A 4 -5.98 -19.05 14.67
CA ILE A 4 -7.21 -19.53 15.30
C ILE A 4 -8.43 -18.63 15.01
N ALA A 5 -8.27 -17.33 14.77
CA ALA A 5 -9.40 -16.44 14.42
C ALA A 5 -9.89 -16.60 12.96
N ILE A 6 -9.05 -17.14 12.08
CA ILE A 6 -9.36 -17.36 10.65
C ILE A 6 -9.94 -18.76 10.43
N ILE A 7 -9.66 -19.69 11.34
CA ILE A 7 -10.13 -21.08 11.25
C ILE A 7 -11.63 -21.12 11.57
N PRO A 8 -12.46 -21.73 10.69
CA PRO A 8 -13.88 -21.88 10.94
C PRO A 8 -14.09 -22.90 12.08
N PHE A 9 -14.14 -22.41 13.31
CA PHE A 9 -14.42 -23.22 14.51
C PHE A 9 -15.68 -24.09 14.54
N PRO A 10 -16.74 -23.89 13.70
CA PRO A 10 -17.86 -24.82 13.68
C PRO A 10 -17.44 -26.27 13.38
N THR A 11 -16.27 -26.48 12.76
CA THR A 11 -15.78 -27.82 12.38
C THR A 11 -15.11 -28.60 13.51
N LEU A 12 -14.64 -27.95 14.59
CA LEU A 12 -13.90 -28.62 15.67
C LEU A 12 -14.79 -29.07 16.84
N PHE A 13 -15.97 -28.46 17.00
CA PHE A 13 -16.88 -28.68 18.13
C PHE A 13 -18.34 -28.92 17.69
N GLN A 14 -18.53 -29.46 16.50
CA GLN A 14 -19.84 -29.89 16.01
C GLN A 14 -20.30 -31.10 16.85
N GLY A 15 -21.02 -30.83 17.94
CA GLY A 15 -21.58 -31.87 18.81
C GLY A 15 -21.66 -31.55 20.30
N ILE A 16 -21.03 -30.46 20.80
CA ILE A 16 -20.91 -30.23 22.26
C ILE A 16 -21.67 -29.00 22.77
N LEU A 17 -21.98 -28.00 21.92
CA LEU A 17 -22.46 -26.69 22.40
C LEU A 17 -23.84 -26.26 21.89
N ASN A 18 -24.62 -25.71 22.83
CA ASN A 18 -25.95 -25.11 22.64
C ASN A 18 -25.94 -23.96 21.63
N GLN A 19 -27.03 -23.83 20.88
CA GLN A 19 -27.25 -22.84 19.81
C GLN A 19 -27.00 -21.38 20.26
N ARG A 20 -27.38 -21.02 21.49
CA ARG A 20 -27.10 -19.70 22.09
C ARG A 20 -25.61 -19.41 22.29
N VAL A 21 -24.79 -20.44 22.52
CA VAL A 21 -23.34 -20.27 22.66
C VAL A 21 -22.68 -20.16 21.29
N CYS A 22 -23.22 -20.82 20.26
CA CYS A 22 -22.81 -20.60 18.87
C CYS A 22 -23.04 -19.14 18.45
N ASP A 23 -24.19 -18.54 18.76
CA ASP A 23 -24.47 -17.13 18.44
C ASP A 23 -23.56 -16.16 19.22
N LEU A 24 -23.31 -16.45 20.50
CA LEU A 24 -22.35 -15.69 21.31
C LEU A 24 -20.92 -15.79 20.71
N MET A 25 -20.53 -16.96 20.20
CA MET A 25 -19.24 -17.15 19.53
C MET A 25 -19.14 -16.39 18.21
N HIS A 26 -20.25 -16.15 17.48
CA HIS A 26 -20.24 -15.28 16.29
C HIS A 26 -19.96 -13.81 16.64
N SER A 27 -20.57 -13.28 17.70
CA SER A 27 -20.27 -11.92 18.17
C SER A 27 -18.81 -11.78 18.67
N ILE A 28 -18.28 -12.78 19.37
CA ILE A 28 -16.88 -12.84 19.81
C ILE A 28 -15.92 -12.95 18.61
N LYS A 29 -16.32 -13.61 17.51
CA LYS A 29 -15.54 -13.65 16.26
C LYS A 29 -15.42 -12.25 15.64
N VAL A 30 -16.48 -11.45 15.61
CA VAL A 30 -16.42 -10.08 15.06
C VAL A 30 -15.44 -9.22 15.88
N VAL A 31 -15.46 -9.32 17.20
CA VAL A 31 -14.53 -8.61 18.10
C VAL A 31 -13.09 -9.12 17.95
N ARG A 32 -12.88 -10.44 17.81
CA ARG A 32 -11.55 -11.02 17.59
C ARG A 32 -10.99 -10.76 16.18
N LEU A 33 -11.84 -10.67 15.17
CA LEU A 33 -11.47 -10.27 13.82
C LEU A 33 -10.99 -8.81 13.82
N TYR A 34 -11.70 -7.91 14.50
CA TYR A 34 -11.28 -6.53 14.71
C TYR A 34 -9.91 -6.44 15.41
N HIS A 35 -9.71 -7.23 16.47
CA HIS A 35 -8.41 -7.30 17.16
C HIS A 35 -7.30 -7.99 16.31
N GLY A 36 -7.68 -8.87 15.37
CA GLY A 36 -6.79 -9.48 14.38
C GLY A 36 -6.36 -8.49 13.29
N PHE A 37 -7.20 -7.51 12.94
CA PHE A 37 -6.84 -6.42 12.05
C PHE A 37 -5.79 -5.48 12.65
N ASP A 38 -5.78 -5.29 13.98
CA ASP A 38 -4.70 -4.57 14.68
C ASP A 38 -3.36 -5.33 14.65
N LEU A 39 -3.43 -6.67 14.58
CA LEU A 39 -2.25 -7.53 14.38
C LEU A 39 -1.68 -7.40 12.97
N LEU A 40 -2.53 -7.16 11.96
CA LEU A 40 -2.14 -6.86 10.58
C LEU A 40 -1.72 -5.39 10.38
N ASP A 41 -1.77 -4.57 11.43
CA ASP A 41 -1.37 -3.17 11.31
C ASP A 41 0.14 -3.05 11.11
N TYR A 42 0.52 -2.30 10.07
CA TYR A 42 1.93 -2.06 9.74
C TYR A 42 2.69 -1.48 10.94
N LYS A 43 2.03 -0.71 11.81
CA LYS A 43 2.63 -0.15 13.04
C LYS A 43 3.21 -1.23 13.97
N THR A 44 2.54 -2.37 14.09
CA THR A 44 2.96 -3.51 14.93
C THR A 44 4.24 -4.14 14.39
N TYR A 45 4.32 -4.32 13.06
CA TYR A 45 5.52 -4.86 12.40
C TYR A 45 6.62 -3.82 12.18
N LYS A 46 6.27 -2.53 12.08
CA LYS A 46 7.21 -1.41 11.91
C LYS A 46 8.25 -1.43 13.01
N LYS A 47 7.86 -1.64 14.27
CA LYS A 47 8.81 -1.69 15.39
C LYS A 47 9.82 -2.84 15.25
N GLN A 48 9.39 -4.02 14.80
CA GLN A 48 10.29 -5.16 14.58
C GLN A 48 11.20 -4.96 13.36
N ILE A 49 10.66 -4.40 12.27
CA ILE A 49 11.42 -4.04 11.08
C ILE A 49 12.46 -2.98 11.43
N THR A 50 12.08 -1.93 12.16
CA THR A 50 12.98 -0.86 12.60
C THR A 50 14.03 -1.37 13.58
N LEU A 51 13.69 -2.25 14.52
CA LEU A 51 14.69 -2.88 15.41
C LEU A 51 15.69 -3.76 14.65
N ALA A 52 15.22 -4.54 13.67
CA ALA A 52 16.09 -5.31 12.79
C ALA A 52 17.00 -4.39 11.95
N GLN A 53 16.49 -3.24 11.51
CA GLN A 53 17.24 -2.20 10.80
C GLN A 53 18.29 -1.54 11.68
N THR A 54 17.96 -1.11 12.89
CA THR A 54 18.91 -0.45 13.81
C THR A 54 20.06 -1.40 14.19
N ARG A 55 19.76 -2.67 14.48
CA ARG A 55 20.80 -3.67 14.77
C ARG A 55 21.72 -3.92 13.59
N ARG A 56 21.18 -3.89 12.37
CA ARG A 56 21.96 -4.10 11.14
C ARG A 56 22.76 -2.87 10.74
N LEU A 57 22.18 -1.67 10.85
CA LEU A 57 22.88 -0.41 10.62
C LEU A 57 24.09 -0.29 11.57
N ASN A 58 23.91 -0.64 12.84
CA ASN A 58 25.00 -0.70 13.81
C ASN A 58 26.08 -1.74 13.48
N ASN A 59 25.78 -2.75 12.64
CA ASN A 59 26.76 -3.71 12.15
C ASN A 59 27.42 -3.24 10.84
N LEU A 60 26.72 -2.48 9.99
CA LEU A 60 27.26 -1.88 8.76
C LEU A 60 28.18 -0.70 9.05
N VAL A 61 27.87 0.12 10.06
CA VAL A 61 28.71 1.23 10.55
C VAL A 61 30.08 0.76 11.08
N LYS A 62 30.23 -0.53 11.39
CA LYS A 62 31.51 -1.09 11.84
C LYS A 62 32.50 -1.35 10.69
N ASP A 63 32.02 -1.39 9.45
CA ASP A 63 32.85 -1.56 8.25
C ASP A 63 32.74 -0.30 7.35
N ASP A 64 33.75 0.58 7.41
CA ASP A 64 33.78 1.86 6.67
C ASP A 64 33.58 1.67 5.14
N LEU A 65 34.05 0.57 4.57
CA LEU A 65 33.90 0.27 3.13
C LEU A 65 32.48 -0.15 2.73
N LEU A 66 31.69 -0.69 3.67
CA LEU A 66 30.32 -1.14 3.43
C LEU A 66 29.29 -0.05 3.76
N ALA A 67 29.61 0.84 4.71
CA ALA A 67 28.75 1.95 5.10
C ALA A 67 28.49 2.96 3.96
N ASP A 68 29.42 3.06 2.99
CA ASP A 68 29.32 3.99 1.86
C ASP A 68 28.73 3.36 0.58
N ASN A 69 28.38 2.06 0.62
CA ASN A 69 27.99 1.30 -0.57
C ASN A 69 26.49 1.44 -0.89
N ARG A 70 26.13 2.61 -1.43
CA ARG A 70 24.75 3.05 -1.74
C ARG A 70 23.93 2.07 -2.59
N HIS A 71 24.56 1.28 -3.45
CA HIS A 71 23.87 0.29 -4.31
C HIS A 71 23.33 -0.91 -3.54
N ILE A 72 24.09 -1.39 -2.53
CA ILE A 72 23.66 -2.52 -1.70
C ILE A 72 22.50 -2.09 -0.80
N ASP A 73 22.56 -0.86 -0.29
CA ASP A 73 21.52 -0.29 0.54
C ASP A 73 20.25 0.05 -0.25
N SER A 74 20.36 0.59 -1.47
CA SER A 74 19.19 0.86 -2.31
C SER A 74 18.43 -0.41 -2.70
N ALA A 75 19.14 -1.48 -3.07
CA ALA A 75 18.53 -2.76 -3.43
C ALA A 75 17.77 -3.38 -2.25
N ARG A 76 18.33 -3.33 -1.05
CA ARG A 76 17.70 -3.87 0.17
C ARG A 76 16.51 -3.02 0.64
N MET A 77 16.61 -1.70 0.54
CA MET A 77 15.49 -0.81 0.83
C MET A 77 14.31 -1.03 -0.12
N SER A 78 14.58 -1.27 -1.40
CA SER A 78 13.56 -1.63 -2.40
C SER A 78 12.81 -2.90 -2.02
N GLN A 79 13.54 -3.96 -1.62
CA GLN A 79 12.94 -5.22 -1.20
C GLN A 79 12.03 -5.07 0.04
N ILE A 80 12.50 -4.33 1.05
CA ILE A 80 11.72 -4.09 2.28
C ILE A 80 10.44 -3.32 1.97
N MET A 81 10.53 -2.32 1.11
CA MET A 81 9.40 -1.51 0.70
C MET A 81 8.36 -2.33 -0.08
N LEU A 82 8.82 -3.19 -0.99
CA LEU A 82 7.95 -4.09 -1.75
C LEU A 82 7.19 -5.03 -0.79
N VAL A 83 7.89 -5.64 0.18
CA VAL A 83 7.25 -6.47 1.22
C VAL A 83 6.22 -5.67 2.03
N SER A 84 6.54 -4.44 2.42
CA SER A 84 5.62 -3.56 3.15
C SER A 84 4.35 -3.29 2.34
N ILE A 85 4.46 -3.08 1.03
CA ILE A 85 3.31 -2.83 0.15
C ILE A 85 2.47 -4.08 -0.05
N LEU A 86 3.09 -5.24 -0.21
CA LEU A 86 2.37 -6.52 -0.29
C LEU A 86 1.53 -6.76 0.98
N ILE A 87 2.08 -6.49 2.16
CA ILE A 87 1.33 -6.59 3.43
C ILE A 87 0.15 -5.62 3.44
N LYS A 88 0.34 -4.37 3.00
CA LYS A 88 -0.74 -3.37 2.92
C LYS A 88 -1.85 -3.80 1.94
N ILE A 89 -1.50 -4.33 0.77
CA ILE A 89 -2.46 -4.87 -0.21
C ILE A 89 -3.22 -6.05 0.38
N PHE A 90 -2.51 -7.00 1.00
CA PHE A 90 -3.13 -8.16 1.63
C PHE A 90 -4.15 -7.75 2.71
N ARG A 91 -3.81 -6.74 3.53
CA ARG A 91 -4.75 -6.16 4.49
C ARG A 91 -6.00 -5.60 3.82
N LEU A 92 -5.87 -4.84 2.73
CA LEU A 92 -7.01 -4.31 1.98
C LEU A 92 -7.90 -5.42 1.41
N VAL A 93 -7.30 -6.49 0.89
CA VAL A 93 -8.05 -7.66 0.38
C VAL A 93 -8.87 -8.30 1.50
N ILE A 94 -8.29 -8.52 2.69
CA ILE A 94 -9.03 -9.07 3.82
C ILE A 94 -10.19 -8.16 4.22
N ILE A 95 -9.95 -6.84 4.31
CA ILE A 95 -11.00 -5.87 4.64
C ILE A 95 -12.15 -5.94 3.62
N MET A 96 -11.83 -5.98 2.31
CA MET A 96 -12.84 -6.09 1.25
C MET A 96 -13.64 -7.38 1.33
N THR A 97 -12.99 -8.52 1.58
CA THR A 97 -13.66 -9.81 1.77
C THR A 97 -14.58 -9.78 2.99
N CYS A 98 -14.16 -9.18 4.10
CA CYS A 98 -14.99 -9.04 5.30
C CYS A 98 -16.19 -8.13 5.07
N LEU A 99 -16.01 -6.97 4.42
CA LEU A 99 -17.11 -6.08 4.05
C LEU A 99 -18.13 -6.77 3.14
N SER A 100 -17.64 -7.57 2.19
CA SER A 100 -18.48 -8.36 1.29
C SER A 100 -19.27 -9.42 2.05
N TYR A 101 -18.64 -10.12 3.00
CA TYR A 101 -19.33 -11.09 3.87
C TYR A 101 -20.48 -10.45 4.65
N PHE A 102 -20.23 -9.32 5.34
CA PHE A 102 -21.28 -8.64 6.10
C PHE A 102 -22.39 -8.09 5.21
N THR A 103 -22.04 -7.52 4.05
CA THR A 103 -23.02 -7.01 3.09
C THR A 103 -23.88 -8.14 2.51
N GLY A 104 -23.27 -9.31 2.22
CA GLY A 104 -23.99 -10.49 1.75
C GLY A 104 -24.96 -11.06 2.80
N LEU A 105 -24.59 -11.02 4.08
CA LEU A 105 -25.51 -11.38 5.17
C LEU A 105 -26.67 -10.39 5.32
N ILE A 106 -26.38 -9.09 5.24
CA ILE A 106 -27.43 -8.04 5.27
C ILE A 106 -28.39 -8.23 4.09
N TRP A 107 -27.87 -8.52 2.89
CA TRP A 107 -28.65 -8.85 1.71
C TRP A 107 -29.57 -10.05 1.95
N TYR A 108 -29.04 -11.15 2.50
CA TYR A 108 -29.83 -12.34 2.80
C TYR A 108 -30.94 -12.07 3.81
N ILE A 109 -30.64 -11.38 4.91
CA ILE A 109 -31.65 -11.01 5.92
C ILE A 109 -32.76 -10.16 5.29
N PHE A 110 -32.39 -9.20 4.43
CA PHE A 110 -33.35 -8.37 3.73
C PHE A 110 -34.25 -9.20 2.81
N CYS A 111 -33.69 -10.03 1.93
CA CYS A 111 -34.48 -10.84 1.01
C CYS A 111 -35.38 -11.85 1.75
N ASN A 112 -34.89 -12.47 2.83
CA ASN A 112 -35.69 -13.42 3.62
C ASN A 112 -36.86 -12.72 4.34
N PHE A 113 -36.64 -11.50 4.83
CA PHE A 113 -37.70 -10.69 5.46
C PHE A 113 -38.83 -10.37 4.48
N PHE A 114 -38.49 -9.86 3.28
CA PHE A 114 -39.48 -9.55 2.26
C PHE A 114 -40.18 -10.80 1.69
N ALA A 115 -39.44 -11.89 1.50
CA ALA A 115 -40.02 -13.17 1.10
C ALA A 115 -41.05 -13.69 2.12
N GLN A 116 -40.81 -13.51 3.42
CA GLN A 116 -41.72 -13.96 4.47
C GLN A 116 -42.97 -13.06 4.60
N GLU A 117 -42.83 -11.74 4.44
CA GLU A 117 -43.98 -10.82 4.42
C GLU A 117 -44.92 -11.12 3.24
N ASP A 118 -44.37 -11.38 2.05
CA ASP A 118 -45.16 -11.76 0.87
C ASP A 118 -45.89 -13.09 1.07
N PHE A 119 -45.27 -14.08 1.75
CA PHE A 119 -45.91 -15.35 2.10
C PHE A 119 -47.12 -15.21 3.03
N SER A 120 -47.15 -14.18 3.88
CA SER A 120 -48.25 -13.92 4.80
C SER A 120 -49.45 -13.22 4.14
N ASN A 121 -49.22 -12.55 3.01
CA ASN A 121 -50.23 -11.88 2.21
C ASN A 121 -50.66 -12.81 1.05
N PHE A 122 -51.58 -13.73 1.37
CA PHE A 122 -52.26 -14.69 0.49
C PHE A 122 -52.17 -14.43 -1.04
N GLU A 123 -51.57 -15.37 -1.77
CA GLU A 123 -51.58 -15.55 -3.24
C GLU A 123 -51.12 -14.35 -4.10
N SER A 124 -49.94 -13.77 -3.83
CA SER A 124 -49.26 -12.98 -4.86
C SER A 124 -48.46 -13.90 -5.81
N PRO A 125 -48.62 -13.78 -7.15
CA PRO A 125 -47.82 -14.54 -8.13
C PRO A 125 -46.32 -14.19 -8.11
N ASP A 126 -45.91 -13.19 -7.34
CA ASP A 126 -44.54 -12.68 -7.25
C ASP A 126 -43.65 -13.47 -6.25
N ILE A 127 -44.20 -14.48 -5.56
CA ILE A 127 -43.46 -15.30 -4.57
C ILE A 127 -42.40 -16.20 -5.25
N GLU A 128 -42.69 -16.71 -6.46
CA GLU A 128 -41.75 -17.51 -7.24
C GLU A 128 -40.55 -16.68 -7.75
N ASP A 129 -40.70 -15.35 -7.80
CA ASP A 129 -39.71 -14.40 -8.28
C ASP A 129 -38.90 -13.75 -7.13
N SER A 130 -38.83 -14.33 -5.92
CA SER A 130 -37.92 -13.84 -4.87
C SER A 130 -36.49 -14.34 -5.08
N TYR A 131 -35.47 -13.52 -4.76
CA TYR A 131 -34.06 -13.91 -4.84
C TYR A 131 -33.76 -15.22 -4.09
N VAL A 132 -34.31 -15.37 -2.88
CA VAL A 132 -34.06 -16.55 -2.03
C VAL A 132 -34.65 -17.82 -2.65
N VAL A 133 -35.86 -17.72 -3.20
CA VAL A 133 -36.59 -18.85 -3.79
C VAL A 133 -35.94 -19.26 -5.12
N GLN A 134 -35.65 -18.30 -6.00
CA GLN A 134 -35.09 -18.59 -7.32
C GLN A 134 -33.70 -19.24 -7.26
N TYR A 135 -32.88 -18.84 -6.30
CA TYR A 135 -31.52 -19.37 -6.16
C TYR A 135 -31.42 -20.51 -5.13
N GLY A 136 -32.54 -20.96 -4.57
CA GLY A 136 -32.58 -22.06 -3.60
C GLY A 136 -31.78 -21.77 -2.33
N ILE A 137 -31.76 -20.51 -1.90
CA ILE A 137 -30.99 -20.03 -0.73
C ILE A 137 -31.90 -20.10 0.51
N THR A 138 -32.48 -21.27 0.79
CA THR A 138 -33.38 -21.47 1.94
C THR A 138 -32.73 -22.32 3.04
N GLU A 139 -33.11 -22.06 4.30
CA GLU A 139 -32.59 -22.78 5.47
C GLU A 139 -33.04 -24.25 5.56
N ASP A 140 -34.07 -24.64 4.80
CA ASP A 140 -34.71 -25.96 4.89
C ASP A 140 -33.87 -27.11 4.30
N VAL A 141 -32.71 -26.82 3.71
CA VAL A 141 -31.80 -27.84 3.15
C VAL A 141 -30.63 -28.13 4.11
N PRO A 142 -30.57 -29.31 4.78
CA PRO A 142 -29.67 -29.58 5.92
C PRO A 142 -28.15 -29.60 5.61
N ASN A 143 -27.76 -29.58 4.33
CA ASN A 143 -26.37 -29.80 3.90
C ASN A 143 -25.71 -28.56 3.23
N SER A 144 -26.30 -27.35 3.31
CA SER A 144 -25.95 -26.24 2.39
C SER A 144 -25.48 -24.93 3.04
N THR A 145 -25.31 -24.84 4.37
CA THR A 145 -24.99 -23.55 5.02
C THR A 145 -23.69 -22.90 4.50
N TYR A 146 -22.70 -23.71 4.12
CA TYR A 146 -21.46 -23.21 3.50
C TYR A 146 -21.70 -22.65 2.10
N TYR A 147 -22.53 -23.33 1.30
CA TYR A 147 -22.85 -22.92 -0.06
C TYR A 147 -23.60 -21.59 -0.03
N LEU A 148 -24.57 -21.45 0.87
CA LEU A 148 -25.30 -20.21 1.12
C LEU A 148 -24.35 -19.04 1.44
N VAL A 149 -23.46 -19.20 2.41
CA VAL A 149 -22.54 -18.14 2.82
C VAL A 149 -21.57 -17.77 1.70
N ILE A 150 -21.05 -18.76 0.96
CA ILE A 150 -20.11 -18.52 -0.14
C ILE A 150 -20.83 -17.77 -1.29
N SER A 151 -22.02 -18.22 -1.69
CA SER A 151 -22.81 -17.59 -2.76
C SER A 151 -23.20 -16.15 -2.41
N LEU A 152 -23.64 -15.88 -1.18
CA LEU A 152 -23.97 -14.53 -0.71
C LEU A 152 -22.75 -13.60 -0.65
N THR A 153 -21.64 -14.12 -0.12
CA THR A 153 -20.38 -13.36 -0.05
C THR A 153 -19.86 -13.06 -1.45
N TYR A 154 -19.99 -14.00 -2.38
CA TYR A 154 -19.63 -13.85 -3.78
C TYR A 154 -20.50 -12.82 -4.50
N TYR A 155 -21.83 -12.86 -4.32
CA TYR A 155 -22.74 -11.84 -4.86
C TYR A 155 -22.40 -10.44 -4.33
N ALA A 156 -22.18 -10.31 -3.03
CA ALA A 156 -21.80 -9.02 -2.44
C ALA A 156 -20.41 -8.57 -2.90
N PHE A 157 -19.44 -9.48 -3.04
CA PHE A 157 -18.10 -9.16 -3.50
C PHE A 157 -18.09 -8.65 -4.93
N THR A 158 -18.79 -9.32 -5.85
CA THR A 158 -18.90 -8.91 -7.27
C THR A 158 -19.68 -7.61 -7.42
N THR A 159 -20.67 -7.36 -6.55
CA THR A 159 -21.44 -6.11 -6.52
C THR A 159 -20.62 -4.93 -5.96
N LEU A 160 -19.95 -5.11 -4.82
CA LEU A 160 -19.12 -4.06 -4.20
C LEU A 160 -17.88 -3.72 -5.04
N SER A 161 -17.29 -4.74 -5.70
CA SER A 161 -16.18 -4.55 -6.65
C SER A 161 -16.61 -4.00 -8.00
N THR A 162 -17.91 -3.73 -8.21
CA THR A 162 -18.49 -3.19 -9.45
C THR A 162 -18.30 -4.07 -10.69
N VAL A 163 -17.96 -5.36 -10.51
CA VAL A 163 -17.81 -6.33 -11.61
C VAL A 163 -19.18 -6.78 -12.11
N GLY A 164 -20.09 -7.13 -11.19
CA GLY A 164 -21.49 -7.44 -11.50
C GLY A 164 -21.68 -8.56 -12.54
N LEU A 165 -21.31 -9.80 -12.21
CA LEU A 165 -21.36 -10.94 -13.15
C LEU A 165 -22.79 -11.33 -13.58
N GLY A 166 -23.81 -10.96 -12.81
CA GLY A 166 -25.24 -11.07 -13.18
C GLY A 166 -25.84 -12.46 -13.01
N ASP A 167 -25.07 -13.45 -12.56
CA ASP A 167 -25.54 -14.77 -12.16
C ASP A 167 -26.52 -14.71 -10.99
N PHE A 168 -26.20 -13.91 -9.97
CA PHE A 168 -27.09 -13.51 -8.89
C PHE A 168 -27.55 -12.07 -9.11
N HIS A 169 -28.86 -11.83 -9.14
CA HIS A 169 -29.42 -10.49 -9.31
C HIS A 169 -30.79 -10.35 -8.64
N PRO A 170 -31.15 -9.13 -8.17
CA PRO A 170 -32.45 -8.87 -7.56
C PRO A 170 -33.58 -9.09 -8.55
N LYS A 171 -34.72 -9.53 -8.04
CA LYS A 171 -35.87 -9.89 -8.85
C LYS A 171 -37.06 -9.00 -8.54
N GLN A 172 -37.42 -8.91 -7.27
CA GLN A 172 -38.50 -8.04 -6.82
C GLN A 172 -38.11 -6.56 -6.86
N ASN A 173 -39.11 -5.67 -6.93
CA ASN A 173 -38.88 -4.22 -6.95
C ASN A 173 -38.22 -3.71 -5.66
N ALA A 174 -38.58 -4.26 -4.49
CA ALA A 174 -37.95 -3.93 -3.21
C ALA A 174 -36.46 -4.31 -3.19
N GLU A 175 -36.14 -5.52 -3.66
CA GLU A 175 -34.77 -6.01 -3.81
C GLU A 175 -33.95 -5.12 -4.76
N ARG A 176 -34.53 -4.67 -5.88
CA ARG A 176 -33.86 -3.77 -6.84
C ARG A 176 -33.51 -2.43 -6.21
N ILE A 177 -34.42 -1.83 -5.45
CA ILE A 177 -34.17 -0.56 -4.75
C ILE A 177 -33.07 -0.73 -3.69
N PHE A 178 -33.13 -1.81 -2.91
CA PHE A 178 -32.12 -2.08 -1.90
C PHE A 178 -30.74 -2.37 -2.50
N CYS A 179 -30.69 -3.17 -3.57
CA CYS A 179 -29.47 -3.42 -4.34
C CYS A 179 -28.88 -2.11 -4.90
N ALA A 180 -29.71 -1.19 -5.41
CA ALA A 180 -29.24 0.12 -5.86
C ALA A 180 -28.58 0.93 -4.74
N MET A 181 -29.11 0.88 -3.51
CA MET A 181 -28.47 1.51 -2.36
C MET A 181 -27.13 0.84 -2.02
N ILE A 182 -27.06 -0.50 -2.02
CA ILE A 182 -25.80 -1.24 -1.80
C ILE A 182 -24.75 -0.86 -2.85
N MET A 183 -25.14 -0.75 -4.12
CA MET A 183 -24.22 -0.34 -5.19
C MET A 183 -23.64 1.06 -4.96
N LEU A 184 -24.45 2.03 -4.49
CA LEU A 184 -23.95 3.36 -4.13
C LEU A 184 -22.92 3.31 -2.99
N PHE A 185 -23.18 2.51 -1.95
CA PHE A 185 -22.19 2.28 -0.88
C PHE A 185 -20.94 1.55 -1.40
N GLY A 186 -21.09 0.62 -2.33
CA GLY A 186 -19.99 -0.10 -2.96
C GLY A 186 -19.02 0.82 -3.68
N VAL A 187 -19.52 1.79 -4.44
CA VAL A 187 -18.67 2.79 -5.13
C VAL A 187 -17.87 3.62 -4.12
N MET A 188 -18.47 4.01 -2.99
CA MET A 188 -17.77 4.74 -1.92
C MET A 188 -16.63 3.91 -1.30
N ILE A 189 -16.90 2.63 -1.01
CA ILE A 189 -15.89 1.70 -0.46
C ILE A 189 -14.75 1.49 -1.45
N THR A 190 -15.06 1.21 -2.72
CA THR A 190 -14.06 0.99 -3.77
C THR A 190 -13.21 2.25 -4.02
N SER A 191 -13.81 3.44 -3.92
CA SER A 191 -13.07 4.71 -4.00
C SER A 191 -12.06 4.86 -2.85
N PHE A 192 -12.45 4.51 -1.62
CA PHE A 192 -11.55 4.52 -0.47
C PHE A 192 -10.37 3.53 -0.64
N VAL A 193 -10.63 2.34 -1.18
CA VAL A 193 -9.57 1.35 -1.48
C VAL A 193 -8.62 1.89 -2.56
N MET A 194 -9.15 2.52 -3.61
CA MET A 194 -8.33 3.10 -4.68
C MET A 194 -7.45 4.26 -4.21
N ASP A 195 -7.91 5.08 -3.26
CA ASP A 195 -7.08 6.12 -2.65
C ASP A 195 -5.90 5.52 -1.87
N ASN A 196 -6.16 4.48 -1.06
CA ASN A 196 -5.09 3.77 -0.35
C ASN A 196 -4.10 3.12 -1.32
N PHE A 197 -4.58 2.52 -2.40
CA PHE A 197 -3.74 1.95 -3.45
C PHE A 197 -2.90 3.02 -4.16
N SER A 198 -3.50 4.17 -4.49
CA SER A 198 -2.79 5.30 -5.09
C SER A 198 -1.66 5.82 -4.21
N LYS A 199 -1.87 5.91 -2.89
CA LYS A 199 -0.81 6.26 -1.92
C LYS A 199 0.35 5.26 -1.95
N MET A 200 0.07 3.96 -2.07
CA MET A 200 1.11 2.93 -2.19
C MET A 200 1.90 3.07 -3.50
N ILE A 201 1.24 3.39 -4.60
CA ILE A 201 1.91 3.67 -5.88
C ILE A 201 2.78 4.91 -5.78
N GLN A 202 2.30 5.97 -5.13
CA GLN A 202 3.09 7.19 -4.92
C GLN A 202 4.32 6.91 -4.05
N GLU A 203 4.18 6.10 -3.00
CA GLU A 203 5.32 5.61 -2.22
C GLU A 203 6.32 4.93 -3.16
N LEU A 204 5.91 3.94 -3.98
CA LEU A 204 6.77 3.23 -4.95
C LEU A 204 7.47 4.17 -5.92
N ASN A 205 6.73 5.10 -6.50
CA ASN A 205 7.26 6.05 -7.47
C ASN A 205 8.28 6.98 -6.81
N ASN A 206 8.00 7.48 -5.60
CA ASN A 206 8.95 8.30 -4.86
C ASN A 206 10.24 7.56 -4.52
N PHE A 207 10.16 6.27 -4.19
CA PHE A 207 11.36 5.44 -4.00
C PHE A 207 12.11 5.21 -5.32
N ASN A 208 11.39 4.95 -6.41
CA ASN A 208 11.99 4.77 -7.73
C ASN A 208 12.50 6.06 -8.37
N LYS A 209 12.24 7.25 -7.82
CA LYS A 209 12.83 8.52 -8.32
C LYS A 209 14.36 8.49 -8.34
N SER A 210 15.02 7.75 -7.44
CA SER A 210 16.47 7.56 -7.51
C SER A 210 16.94 6.71 -8.70
N TYR A 211 16.05 5.87 -9.26
CA TYR A 211 16.29 5.13 -10.50
C TYR A 211 15.84 5.91 -11.74
N ASP A 212 14.94 6.90 -11.58
CA ASP A 212 14.41 7.73 -12.65
C ASP A 212 15.48 8.63 -13.29
N GLU A 213 16.51 9.06 -12.56
CA GLU A 213 17.56 9.92 -13.14
C GLU A 213 18.38 9.20 -14.24
N SER A 214 18.65 7.91 -14.09
CA SER A 214 19.30 7.09 -15.13
C SER A 214 18.40 6.93 -16.35
N ASN A 215 17.10 6.73 -16.13
CA ASN A 215 16.12 6.68 -17.22
C ASN A 215 15.97 8.02 -17.93
N ARG A 216 16.01 9.15 -17.22
CA ARG A 216 15.99 10.51 -17.80
C ARG A 216 17.22 10.76 -18.66
N PHE A 217 18.39 10.28 -18.24
CA PHE A 217 19.59 10.35 -19.07
C PHE A 217 19.41 9.55 -20.37
N ASN A 218 18.92 8.31 -20.29
CA ASN A 218 18.67 7.48 -21.46
C ASN A 218 17.62 8.12 -22.40
N LEU A 219 16.55 8.71 -21.83
CA LEU A 219 15.54 9.47 -22.57
C LEU A 219 16.14 10.71 -23.24
N PHE A 220 17.03 11.43 -22.55
CA PHE A 220 17.76 12.56 -23.10
C PHE A 220 18.62 12.13 -24.30
N ILE A 221 19.38 11.04 -24.18
CA ILE A 221 20.17 10.47 -25.28
C ILE A 221 19.26 10.06 -26.46
N GLY A 222 18.12 9.43 -26.19
CA GLY A 222 17.12 9.09 -27.21
C GLY A 222 16.53 10.32 -27.91
N THR A 223 16.24 11.38 -27.15
CA THR A 223 15.75 12.65 -27.68
C THR A 223 16.80 13.33 -28.55
N MET A 224 18.06 13.34 -28.12
CA MET A 224 19.18 13.87 -28.90
C MET A 224 19.40 13.09 -30.21
N LYS A 225 19.24 11.76 -30.18
CA LYS A 225 19.27 10.93 -31.39
C LYS A 225 18.16 11.35 -32.36
N LYS A 226 16.93 11.54 -31.86
CA LYS A 226 15.79 11.97 -32.69
C LYS A 226 15.98 13.37 -33.27
N LEU A 227 16.52 14.31 -32.49
CA LEU A 227 16.85 15.67 -32.93
C LEU A 227 17.97 15.69 -33.98
N ASN A 228 18.80 14.65 -33.99
CA ASN A 228 19.90 14.47 -34.93
C ASN A 228 19.50 13.55 -36.09
N GLU A 229 18.23 13.58 -36.51
CA GLU A 229 17.68 12.80 -37.64
C GLU A 229 17.94 11.28 -37.50
N ASP A 230 17.72 10.74 -36.30
CA ASP A 230 18.01 9.35 -35.93
C ASP A 230 19.47 8.92 -36.00
N THR A 231 20.39 9.86 -36.28
CA THR A 231 21.82 9.57 -36.24
C THR A 231 22.34 9.59 -34.78
N PRO A 232 22.92 8.48 -34.30
CA PRO A 232 23.37 8.38 -32.93
C PRO A 232 24.55 9.32 -32.67
N LEU A 233 24.59 9.91 -31.47
CA LEU A 233 25.74 10.68 -31.01
C LEU A 233 27.01 9.82 -31.01
N LYS A 234 28.16 10.46 -31.25
CA LYS A 234 29.46 9.77 -31.21
C LYS A 234 29.63 9.02 -29.87
N PRO A 235 30.02 7.73 -29.85
CA PRO A 235 30.13 6.94 -28.62
C PRO A 235 31.01 7.60 -27.56
N ARG A 236 32.09 8.29 -27.98
CA ARG A 236 32.99 9.02 -27.09
C ARG A 236 32.27 10.10 -26.25
N ILE A 237 31.27 10.78 -26.83
CA ILE A 237 30.50 11.82 -26.14
C ILE A 237 29.54 11.16 -25.14
N ILE A 238 28.83 10.12 -25.58
CA ILE A 238 27.90 9.36 -24.73
C ILE A 238 28.64 8.83 -23.50
N SER A 239 29.77 8.13 -23.67
CA SER A 239 30.54 7.59 -22.55
C SER A 239 31.11 8.67 -21.62
N ARG A 240 31.39 9.87 -22.14
CA ARG A 240 31.82 11.01 -21.31
C ARG A 240 30.65 11.55 -20.48
N MET A 241 29.46 11.64 -21.08
CA MET A 241 28.24 12.04 -20.37
C MET A 241 27.86 11.02 -19.31
N GLU A 242 27.85 9.72 -19.64
CA GLU A 242 27.60 8.62 -18.69
C GLU A 242 28.52 8.71 -17.47
N ARG A 243 29.83 8.88 -17.69
CA ARG A 243 30.79 9.05 -16.59
C ARG A 243 30.48 10.27 -15.71
N TYR A 244 30.16 11.40 -16.31
CA TYR A 244 29.83 12.61 -15.57
C TYR A 244 28.53 12.45 -14.75
N PHE A 245 27.46 11.93 -15.37
CA PHE A 245 26.19 11.74 -14.69
C PHE A 245 26.26 10.68 -13.60
N ASN A 246 26.96 9.56 -13.84
CA ASN A 246 27.22 8.56 -12.80
C ASN A 246 28.01 9.13 -11.62
N PHE A 247 29.05 9.94 -11.89
CA PHE A 247 29.77 10.66 -10.84
C PHE A 247 28.84 11.62 -10.09
N ARG A 248 28.04 12.41 -10.81
CA ARG A 248 27.09 13.34 -10.20
C ARG A 248 26.09 12.59 -9.30
N TRP A 249 25.42 11.55 -9.78
CA TRP A 249 24.43 10.83 -8.98
C TRP A 249 25.01 10.18 -7.72
N GLN A 250 26.26 9.74 -7.78
CA GLN A 250 26.96 9.17 -6.64
C GLN A 250 27.41 10.22 -5.62
N PHE A 251 27.90 11.38 -6.08
CA PHE A 251 28.59 12.37 -5.24
C PHE A 251 27.86 13.71 -5.07
N ASP A 252 26.71 13.92 -5.71
CA ASP A 252 25.90 15.14 -5.57
C ASP A 252 25.26 15.18 -4.18
N ARG A 253 25.81 16.05 -3.33
CA ARG A 253 25.36 16.21 -1.95
C ARG A 253 24.02 16.92 -1.85
N ASN A 254 23.60 17.62 -2.90
CA ASN A 254 22.33 18.36 -2.94
C ASN A 254 21.14 17.48 -3.34
N LEU A 255 21.33 16.17 -3.53
CA LEU A 255 20.27 15.25 -3.95
C LEU A 255 19.08 15.23 -2.97
N GLY A 256 19.31 15.54 -1.68
CA GLY A 256 18.23 15.69 -0.68
C GLY A 256 17.42 16.99 -0.78
N ILE A 257 17.78 17.92 -1.67
CA ILE A 257 17.08 19.20 -1.93
C ILE A 257 16.86 19.35 -3.44
N SER A 258 16.36 18.30 -4.09
CA SER A 258 16.27 18.23 -5.55
C SER A 258 14.82 18.21 -6.07
N SER A 259 13.85 17.81 -5.24
CA SER A 259 12.44 17.92 -5.59
C SER A 259 11.96 19.37 -5.45
N GLU A 260 10.98 19.76 -6.26
CA GLU A 260 10.33 21.07 -6.19
C GLU A 260 9.81 21.38 -4.77
N ALA A 261 9.13 20.41 -4.15
CA ALA A 261 8.73 20.47 -2.74
C ALA A 261 9.90 20.64 -1.74
N ASP A 262 11.08 20.08 -2.02
CA ASP A 262 12.24 20.23 -1.14
C ASP A 262 12.85 21.64 -1.27
N VAL A 263 12.85 22.19 -2.49
CA VAL A 263 13.29 23.57 -2.76
C VAL A 263 12.34 24.55 -2.08
N ASP A 264 11.03 24.36 -2.21
CA ASP A 264 10.02 25.20 -1.54
C ASP A 264 10.19 25.18 -0.02
N LEU A 265 10.39 23.98 0.56
CA LEU A 265 10.65 23.82 1.98
C LEU A 265 11.96 24.53 2.40
N TYR A 266 13.00 24.39 1.60
CA TYR A 266 14.29 25.02 1.83
C TYR A 266 14.24 26.55 1.76
N GLU A 267 13.43 27.09 0.84
CA GLU A 267 13.21 28.53 0.72
C GLU A 267 12.46 29.12 1.90
N GLN A 268 11.54 28.35 2.49
CA GLN A 268 10.82 28.72 3.73
C GLN A 268 11.71 28.75 4.98
N LEU A 269 12.89 28.11 4.95
CA LEU A 269 13.80 28.10 6.09
C LEU A 269 14.48 29.47 6.31
N PRO A 270 14.61 29.91 7.58
CA PRO A 270 15.42 31.08 7.93
C PRO A 270 16.86 30.97 7.41
N GLY A 271 17.42 32.08 6.94
CA GLY A 271 18.76 32.11 6.33
C GLY A 271 19.87 31.51 7.21
N LYS A 272 19.78 31.62 8.54
CA LYS A 272 20.74 31.00 9.46
C LYS A 272 20.73 29.47 9.39
N ILE A 273 19.55 28.85 9.38
CA ILE A 273 19.40 27.39 9.31
C ILE A 273 19.89 26.89 7.95
N ARG A 274 19.59 27.65 6.89
CA ARG A 274 20.07 27.41 5.54
C ARG A 274 21.60 27.31 5.47
N THR A 275 22.29 28.29 6.07
CA THR A 275 23.75 28.30 6.14
C THR A 275 24.30 27.13 6.95
N GLU A 276 23.68 26.80 8.09
CA GLU A 276 24.11 25.65 8.91
C GLU A 276 23.98 24.32 8.15
N ILE A 277 22.89 24.10 7.41
CA ILE A 277 22.71 22.89 6.58
C ILE A 277 23.85 22.77 5.56
N TYR A 278 24.21 23.87 4.89
CA TYR A 278 25.28 23.84 3.89
C TYR A 278 26.66 23.66 4.52
N VAL A 279 26.99 24.45 5.55
CA VAL A 279 28.35 24.52 6.11
C VAL A 279 28.63 23.36 7.05
N ASN A 280 27.70 23.01 7.94
CA ASN A 280 27.93 22.05 9.02
C ASN A 280 27.49 20.63 8.67
N TYR A 281 26.66 20.45 7.64
CA TYR A 281 26.16 19.13 7.22
C TYR A 281 26.64 18.76 5.81
N LEU A 282 26.14 19.43 4.76
CA LEU A 282 26.40 19.05 3.37
C LEU A 282 27.88 19.18 2.97
N PHE A 283 28.52 20.29 3.33
CA PHE A 283 29.88 20.62 2.88
C PHE A 283 30.90 20.71 4.01
N LYS A 284 30.64 20.06 5.15
CA LYS A 284 31.52 20.09 6.33
C LYS A 284 32.98 19.73 6.01
N ASP A 285 33.19 18.66 5.23
CA ASP A 285 34.55 18.24 4.85
C ASP A 285 35.24 19.26 3.95
N PHE A 286 34.50 19.82 2.99
CA PHE A 286 35.04 20.87 2.13
C PHE A 286 35.44 22.09 2.96
N MET A 287 34.57 22.53 3.88
CA MET A 287 34.85 23.67 4.76
C MET A 287 36.05 23.42 5.67
N ARG A 288 36.21 22.19 6.17
CA ARG A 288 37.38 21.77 6.96
C ARG A 288 38.67 21.83 6.12
N ILE A 289 38.66 21.25 4.93
CA ILE A 289 39.83 21.24 4.02
C ILE A 289 40.18 22.66 3.57
N PHE A 290 39.17 23.44 3.20
CA PHE A 290 39.31 24.82 2.76
C PHE A 290 39.89 25.70 3.87
N SER A 291 39.39 25.57 5.10
CA SER A 291 39.93 26.25 6.28
C SER A 291 41.41 25.90 6.52
N ASN A 292 41.75 24.61 6.45
CA ASN A 292 43.14 24.15 6.60
C ASN A 292 44.05 24.72 5.50
N LEU A 293 43.59 24.73 4.25
CA LEU A 293 44.33 25.28 3.11
C LEU A 293 44.57 26.80 3.25
N MET A 294 43.55 27.55 3.67
CA MET A 294 43.66 28.99 3.90
C MET A 294 44.58 29.31 5.09
N ASN A 295 44.51 28.53 6.17
CA ASN A 295 45.39 28.70 7.32
C ASN A 295 46.86 28.38 6.99
N LEU A 296 47.12 27.38 6.13
CA LEU A 296 48.46 27.07 5.60
C LEU A 296 49.02 28.21 4.74
N HIS A 297 48.19 28.89 3.94
CA HIS A 297 48.63 30.02 3.13
C HIS A 297 48.97 31.25 3.98
N MET A 298 48.24 31.48 5.07
CA MET A 298 48.48 32.59 6.00
C MET A 298 49.77 32.42 6.81
N SER A 299 50.20 31.18 7.13
CA SER A 299 51.46 30.97 7.87
C SER A 299 52.71 31.23 7.02
N HIS A 300 52.64 30.98 5.71
CA HIS A 300 53.77 31.21 4.78
C HIS A 300 54.07 32.69 4.53
N HIS A 301 53.09 33.59 4.70
CA HIS A 301 53.30 35.03 4.56
C HIS A 301 53.92 35.69 5.80
N VAL A 302 53.86 35.04 6.96
CA VAL A 302 54.50 35.54 8.19
C VAL A 302 56.01 35.28 8.18
N TYR A 303 56.47 34.19 7.55
CA TYR A 303 57.90 33.84 7.48
C TYR A 303 58.73 34.57 6.40
N LYS A 304 58.10 35.38 5.54
CA LYS A 304 58.81 36.21 4.54
C LYS A 304 59.03 37.67 4.98
N ARG A 305 58.71 38.00 6.23
CA ARG A 305 59.01 39.29 6.86
C ARG A 305 59.80 39.08 8.15
N GLN A 306 60.96 38.46 8.05
CA GLN A 306 62.08 38.59 8.98
C GLN A 306 63.36 38.69 8.17
#